data_AF-A0A8E0VID7-F1
#
_entry.id   AF-A0A8E0VID7-F1
#
_cell.length_a   1.000
_cell.length_b   1.000
_cell.length_c   1.000
_cell.angle_alpha   90.00
_cell.angle_beta   90.00
_cell.angle_gamma   90.00
#
_symmetry.space_group_name_H-M   'P 1'
#
loop_
_entity.id
_entity.type
_entity.pdbx_description
1 polymer ?
#
loop_
_entity_poly.entity_id
_entity_poly.type
_entity_poly.pdbx_seq_one_letter_code
_entity_poly.pdbx_strand_id
1 'polypeptide(L)'
;LYADQLVKAITNLKKKNRFKQAAIYIEACYSGSMFENLLTSAAKAYATTAANSAESSWASFCEDKTLYTCLADDYSYKWMNDTVSVSIHSRQCFNIQFFTSIFT
;
A
#
# COMPACT_ATOMS: atom_id res chain seq x y z
N LEU A 1 -12.75 8.78 -4.74
CA LEU A 1 -11.60 9.02 -5.63
C LEU A 1 -11.58 7.88 -6.63
N TYR A 2 -11.63 8.16 -7.94
CA TYR A 2 -11.53 7.11 -8.96
C TYR A 2 -10.08 6.79 -9.33
N ALA A 3 -9.83 5.58 -9.84
CA ALA A 3 -8.50 5.08 -10.20
C ALA A 3 -7.80 5.98 -11.23
N ASP A 4 -8.52 6.38 -12.28
CA ASP A 4 -8.03 7.28 -13.34
C ASP A 4 -7.63 8.65 -12.78
N GLN A 5 -8.41 9.19 -11.83
CA GLN A 5 -8.12 10.47 -11.18
C GLN A 5 -6.81 10.41 -10.39
N LEU A 6 -6.61 9.34 -9.61
CA LEU A 6 -5.37 9.14 -8.84
C LEU A 6 -4.16 8.99 -9.77
N VAL A 7 -4.24 8.11 -10.76
CA VAL A 7 -3.14 7.86 -11.71
C VAL A 7 -2.81 9.11 -12.52
N LYS A 8 -3.83 9.89 -12.93
CA LYS A 8 -3.64 11.19 -13.59
C LYS A 8 -2.92 12.18 -12.69
N ALA A 9 -3.26 12.25 -11.40
CA ALA A 9 -2.59 13.13 -10.45
C ALA A 9 -1.11 12.75 -10.29
N ILE A 10 -0.80 11.46 -10.09
CA ILE A 10 0.58 10.95 -9.98
C ILE A 10 1.38 11.28 -11.24
N THR A 11 0.80 11.00 -12.42
CA THR A 11 1.43 11.28 -13.71
C THR A 11 1.71 12.77 -13.90
N ASN A 12 0.78 13.64 -13.50
CA ASN A 12 0.96 15.09 -13.59
C ASN A 12 2.05 15.58 -12.64
N LEU A 13 2.12 15.06 -11.42
CA LEU A 13 3.19 15.38 -10.47
C LEU A 13 4.56 14.94 -11.03
N LYS A 14 4.62 13.77 -11.68
CA LYS A 14 5.85 13.31 -12.31
C LYS A 14 6.27 14.18 -13.48
N LYS A 15 5.35 14.56 -14.38
CA LYS A 15 5.61 15.49 -15.49
C LYS A 15 6.15 16.84 -15.02
N LYS A 16 5.70 17.29 -13.84
CA LYS A 16 6.18 18.52 -13.19
C LYS A 16 7.44 18.31 -12.33
N ASN A 17 8.10 17.15 -12.44
CA ASN A 17 9.29 16.77 -11.66
C ASN A 17 9.16 16.99 -10.15
N ARG A 18 7.97 16.75 -9.59
CA ARG A 18 7.70 16.98 -8.15
C ARG A 18 8.27 15.90 -7.23
N PHE A 19 8.70 14.78 -7.81
CA PHE A 19 9.40 13.70 -7.11
C PHE A 19 10.35 12.95 -8.07
N LYS A 20 11.40 12.34 -7.50
CA LYS A 20 12.30 11.44 -8.24
C LYS A 20 11.62 10.09 -8.49
N GLN A 21 11.21 9.45 -7.40
CA GLN A 21 10.42 8.21 -7.34
C GLN A 21 9.39 8.34 -6.22
N ALA A 22 8.27 7.62 -6.33
CA ALA A 22 7.22 7.57 -5.31
C ALA A 22 6.97 6.13 -4.87
N ALA A 23 6.69 5.94 -3.59
CA ALA A 23 6.18 4.71 -3.01
C ALA A 23 4.74 4.95 -2.55
N ILE A 24 3.83 4.04 -2.87
CA ILE A 24 2.39 4.16 -2.59
C ILE A 24 1.92 2.86 -1.94
N TYR A 25 1.34 2.97 -0.75
CA TYR A 25 0.68 1.86 -0.05
C TYR A 25 -0.82 2.14 -0.04
N ILE A 26 -1.65 1.19 -0.49
CA ILE A 26 -3.12 1.32 -0.43
C ILE A 26 -3.72 0.15 0.34
N GLU A 27 -4.32 0.48 1.48
CA GLU A 27 -5.24 -0.39 2.21
C GLU A 27 -6.67 -0.12 1.76
N ALA A 28 -7.27 -1.07 1.05
CA ALA A 28 -8.68 -1.10 0.72
C ALA A 28 -9.04 -2.43 0.04
N CYS A 29 -10.32 -2.79 0.13
CA CYS A 29 -10.91 -3.80 -0.75
C CYS A 29 -10.68 -3.44 -2.22
N TYR A 30 -10.36 -4.44 -3.04
CA TYR A 30 -10.15 -4.31 -4.47
C TYR A 30 -9.05 -3.30 -4.85
N SER A 31 -8.11 -3.00 -3.93
CA SER A 31 -7.14 -1.91 -4.07
C SER A 31 -6.23 -2.08 -5.30
N GLY A 32 -5.97 -3.30 -5.76
CA GLY A 32 -5.27 -3.57 -7.02
C GLY A 32 -5.93 -2.92 -8.24
N SER A 33 -7.26 -2.78 -8.24
CA SER A 33 -8.02 -2.13 -9.32
C SER A 33 -7.70 -0.65 -9.49
N MET A 34 -7.09 -0.01 -8.48
CA MET A 34 -6.67 1.40 -8.55
C MET A 34 -5.50 1.63 -9.51
N PHE A 35 -4.74 0.59 -9.84
CA PHE A 35 -3.53 0.67 -10.65
C PHE A 35 -3.48 -0.31 -11.82
N GLU A 36 -4.22 -1.41 -11.73
CA GLU A 36 -4.27 -2.44 -12.77
C GLU A 36 -4.60 -1.83 -14.14
N ASN A 37 -3.73 -2.07 -15.12
CA ASN A 37 -3.79 -1.53 -16.49
C ASN A 37 -3.80 0.02 -16.61
N LEU A 38 -3.62 0.76 -15.51
CA LEU A 38 -3.64 2.22 -15.48
C LEU A 38 -2.26 2.83 -15.14
N LEU A 39 -1.56 2.28 -14.16
CA LEU A 39 -0.27 2.81 -13.71
C LEU A 39 0.86 2.32 -14.62
N THR A 40 1.50 3.25 -15.32
CA THR A 40 2.61 2.94 -16.24
C THR A 40 3.97 3.21 -15.60
N SER A 41 5.02 2.55 -16.10
CA SER A 41 6.40 2.73 -15.63
C SER A 41 6.94 4.16 -15.81
N ALA A 42 6.33 4.95 -16.69
CA ALA A 42 6.63 6.37 -16.89
C ALA A 42 6.30 7.23 -15.66
N ALA A 43 5.36 6.80 -14.81
CA ALA A 43 4.99 7.51 -13.58
C ALA A 43 6.08 7.49 -12.50
N LYS A 44 7.07 6.57 -12.59
CA LYS A 44 8.14 6.36 -11.59
C LYS A 44 7.59 6.21 -10.16
N ALA A 45 6.44 5.55 -10.04
CA ALA A 45 5.82 5.20 -8.77
C ALA A 45 5.78 3.67 -8.61
N TYR A 46 6.04 3.19 -7.40
CA TYR A 46 5.87 1.80 -6.99
C TYR A 46 4.68 1.75 -6.05
N ALA A 47 3.67 0.96 -6.42
CA ALA A 47 2.45 0.81 -5.64
C ALA A 47 2.35 -0.61 -5.07
N THR A 48 1.91 -0.71 -3.83
CA THR A 48 1.61 -1.95 -3.12
C THR A 48 0.19 -1.81 -2.59
N THR A 49 -0.58 -2.90 -2.66
CA THR A 49 -2.01 -2.90 -2.38
C THR A 49 -2.33 -4.04 -1.44
N ALA A 50 -3.25 -3.81 -0.50
CA ALA A 50 -3.70 -4.82 0.45
C ALA A 50 -4.43 -6.00 -0.20
N ALA A 51 -5.04 -5.77 -1.36
CA ALA A 51 -5.84 -6.72 -2.10
C ALA A 51 -5.56 -6.60 -3.60
N ASN A 52 -5.76 -7.69 -4.36
CA ASN A 52 -5.86 -7.64 -5.81
C ASN A 52 -7.16 -6.93 -6.27
N SER A 53 -7.47 -6.91 -7.57
CA SER A 53 -8.65 -6.20 -8.10
C SER A 53 -9.99 -6.92 -7.87
N ALA A 54 -9.97 -8.15 -7.36
CA ALA A 54 -11.13 -9.03 -7.22
C ALA A 54 -11.39 -9.51 -5.78
N GLU A 55 -10.56 -9.11 -4.80
CA GLU A 55 -10.69 -9.55 -3.40
C GLU A 55 -10.86 -8.37 -2.42
N SER A 56 -11.40 -8.67 -1.25
CA SER A 56 -11.49 -7.72 -0.14
C SER A 56 -10.20 -7.67 0.67
N SER A 57 -9.93 -6.54 1.31
CA SER A 57 -8.93 -6.49 2.39
C SER A 57 -9.56 -6.87 3.73
N TRP A 58 -8.73 -7.02 4.75
CA TRP A 58 -9.14 -7.60 6.03
C TRP A 58 -8.80 -6.69 7.20
N ALA A 59 -9.70 -6.64 8.18
CA ALA A 59 -9.47 -5.99 9.46
C ALA A 59 -8.76 -6.95 10.44
N SER A 60 -7.95 -6.39 11.34
CA SER A 60 -7.22 -7.10 12.38
C SER A 60 -7.58 -6.59 13.78
N PHE A 61 -7.41 -7.46 14.77
CA PHE A 61 -7.70 -7.19 16.19
C PHE A 61 -9.16 -6.81 16.46
N CYS A 62 -10.10 -7.62 15.95
CA CYS A 62 -11.54 -7.38 16.09
C CYS A 62 -12.19 -8.08 17.30
N GLU A 63 -11.42 -8.84 18.09
CA GLU A 63 -11.94 -9.71 19.15
C GLU A 63 -12.25 -8.99 20.47
N ASP A 64 -11.88 -7.70 20.58
CA ASP A 64 -12.13 -6.91 21.79
C ASP A 64 -13.63 -6.61 21.95
N LYS A 65 -14.26 -7.33 22.89
CA LYS A 65 -15.70 -7.22 23.21
C LYS A 65 -16.07 -5.92 23.92
N THR A 66 -15.10 -5.15 24.39
CA THR A 66 -15.36 -3.86 25.06
C THR A 66 -15.38 -2.70 24.08
N LEU A 67 -14.56 -2.78 23.02
CA LEU A 67 -14.40 -1.70 22.04
C LEU A 67 -15.40 -1.79 20.88
N TYR A 68 -15.98 -2.98 20.61
CA TYR A 68 -16.94 -3.21 19.51
C TYR A 68 -16.46 -2.68 18.13
N THR A 69 -15.15 -2.66 17.92
CA THR A 69 -14.49 -2.22 16.69
C THR A 69 -13.18 -2.99 16.51
N CYS A 70 -12.70 -3.09 15.28
CA CYS A 70 -11.34 -3.54 14.99
C CYS A 70 -10.34 -2.40 15.25
N LEU A 71 -9.12 -2.75 15.65
CA LEU A 71 -8.08 -1.75 15.97
C LEU A 71 -7.12 -1.46 14.80
N ALA A 72 -7.08 -2.33 13.79
CA ALA A 72 -6.23 -2.15 12.62
C ALA A 72 -6.81 -2.84 11.39
N ASP A 73 -6.18 -2.61 10.25
CA ASP A 73 -6.31 -3.43 9.05
C ASP A 73 -5.07 -4.31 8.89
N ASP A 74 -5.23 -5.53 8.37
CA ASP A 74 -4.19 -6.56 8.41
C ASP A 74 -2.94 -6.16 7.65
N TYR A 75 -3.10 -5.73 6.39
CA TYR A 75 -1.99 -5.27 5.57
C TYR A 75 -1.33 -4.04 6.20
N SER A 76 -2.14 -3.08 6.66
CA SER A 76 -1.64 -1.88 7.33
C SER A 76 -0.81 -2.18 8.57
N TYR A 77 -1.32 -3.05 9.45
CA TYR A 77 -0.62 -3.50 10.64
C TYR A 77 0.70 -4.18 10.27
N LYS A 78 0.68 -5.09 9.30
CA LYS A 78 1.87 -5.86 8.89
C LYS A 78 3.01 -4.97 8.41
N TRP A 79 2.76 -4.07 7.45
CA TRP A 79 3.86 -3.24 6.91
C TRP A 79 4.38 -2.22 7.93
N MET A 80 3.51 -1.68 8.78
CA MET A 80 3.93 -0.77 9.85
C MET A 80 4.75 -1.51 10.91
N ASN A 81 4.32 -2.70 11.31
CA ASN A 81 5.02 -3.50 12.31
C ASN A 81 6.36 -4.02 11.80
N ASP A 82 6.43 -4.48 10.54
CA ASP A 82 7.67 -4.84 9.86
C ASP A 82 8.67 -3.67 9.89
N THR A 83 8.22 -2.46 9.53
CA THR A 83 9.06 -1.24 9.56
C THR A 83 9.63 -0.93 10.94
N VAL A 84 8.84 -1.13 12.01
CA VAL A 84 9.27 -0.86 13.39
C VAL A 84 10.21 -1.94 13.92
N SER A 85 9.97 -3.21 13.53
CA SER A 85 10.76 -4.36 13.99
C SER A 85 12.18 -4.40 13.43
N VAL A 86 12.42 -3.69 12.32
CA VAL A 86 13.70 -3.65 11.63
C VAL A 86 14.53 -2.48 12.14
N SER A 87 15.78 -2.75 12.54
CA SER A 87 16.71 -1.73 13.02
C SER A 87 17.01 -0.70 11.92
N ILE A 88 17.10 0.58 12.28
CA ILE A 88 17.49 1.68 11.37
C ILE A 88 18.86 1.48 10.69
N HIS A 89 19.67 0.51 11.15
CA HIS A 89 20.96 0.14 10.55
C HIS A 89 20.85 -0.97 9.49
N SER A 90 19.75 -1.70 9.43
CA SER A 90 19.48 -2.66 8.36
C SER A 90 18.86 -1.96 7.16
N ARG A 91 19.51 -2.07 6.00
CA ARG A 91 19.02 -1.57 4.72
C ARG A 91 17.87 -2.46 4.22
N GLN A 92 16.68 -2.33 4.81
CA GLN A 92 15.49 -2.99 4.27
C GLN A 92 15.05 -2.29 2.99
N CYS A 93 15.05 -3.04 1.89
CA CYS A 93 14.57 -2.55 0.61
C CYS A 93 13.04 -2.63 0.56
N PHE A 94 12.43 -1.68 -0.15
CA PHE A 94 10.98 -1.67 -0.41
C PHE A 94 10.43 -3.01 -0.92
N ASN A 95 11.16 -3.68 -1.82
CA ASN A 95 10.76 -4.99 -2.32
C ASN A 95 10.77 -6.07 -1.23
N ILE A 96 11.70 -5.99 -0.26
CA ILE A 96 11.78 -6.95 0.85
C ILE A 96 10.58 -6.75 1.77
N GLN A 97 10.28 -5.49 2.11
CA GLN A 97 9.08 -5.12 2.89
C GLN A 97 7.78 -5.60 2.23
N PHE A 98 7.67 -5.49 0.90
CA PHE A 98 6.51 -6.01 0.15
C PHE A 98 6.31 -7.51 0.36
N PHE A 99 7.38 -8.31 0.30
CA PHE A 99 7.28 -9.75 0.50
C PHE A 99 6.93 -10.14 1.94
N THR A 100 7.49 -9.45 2.95
CA THR A 100 7.25 -9.75 4.37
C THR A 100 5.91 -9.25 4.89
N SER A 101 5.32 -8.23 4.26
CA SER A 101 4.11 -7.60 4.78
C SER A 101 2.82 -8.04 4.09
N ILE A 102 2.91 -8.71 2.93
CA ILE A 102 1.75 -9.08 2.11
C ILE A 102 1.58 -10.60 1.99
N PHE A 103 2.66 -11.38 2.02
CA PHE A 103 2.61 -12.83 1.79
C PHE A 103 2.87 -13.68 3.03
N THR A 104 2.98 -13.06 4.21
CA THR A 104 3.04 -13.73 5.52
C THR A 104 1.95 -13.19 6.44
#